data_AF-A0A813J9U9-F1
#
_entry.id   AF-A0A813J9U9-F1
#
_cell.length_a   1.000
_cell.length_b   1.000
_cell.length_c   1.000
_cell.angle_alpha   90.00
_cell.angle_beta   90.00
_cell.angle_gamma   90.00
#
_symmetry.space_group_name_H-M   'P 1'
#
loop_
_entity.id
_entity.type
_entity.pdbx_description
1 polymer ?
#
loop_
_entity_poly.entity_id
_entity_poly.type
_entity_poly.pdbx_seq_one_letter_code
_entity_poly.pdbx_strand_id
1 'polypeptide(L)'
;MGGLDQTEVDCAHTLRWTPEVLEKKTPSRISGISEKDERTERFIACDYARNVIRTLYTAGDKNQESESTRVQILACYYVQLFFMFRSLKQEDPKVVAVGATFLACKVRAA
;
A
#
# COMPACT_ATOMS: atom_id res chain seq x y z
N MET A 1 5.13 21.32 21.41
CA MET A 1 5.84 21.33 20.12
C MET A 1 6.91 20.25 20.19
N GLY A 2 6.58 19.02 19.80
CA GLY A 2 7.55 17.92 19.77
C GLY A 2 8.26 17.96 18.42
N GLY A 3 9.57 18.14 18.43
CA GLY A 3 10.38 18.04 17.21
C GLY A 3 10.27 16.63 16.64
N LEU A 4 9.93 16.53 15.36
CA LEU A 4 10.07 15.28 14.63
C LEU A 4 11.55 14.91 14.63
N ASP A 5 11.85 13.69 15.06
CA ASP A 5 13.21 13.15 15.08
C ASP A 5 13.78 13.22 13.65
N GLN A 6 15.01 13.73 13.50
CA GLN A 6 15.65 13.95 12.20
C GLN A 6 15.68 12.66 11.33
N THR A 7 15.65 11.49 11.99
CA THR A 7 15.55 10.17 11.36
C THR A 7 14.17 9.85 10.76
N GLU A 8 13.08 10.36 11.33
CA GLU A 8 11.72 10.17 10.82
C GLU A 8 11.48 10.97 9.54
N VAL A 9 12.12 12.15 9.43
CA VAL A 9 12.05 13.02 8.24
C VAL A 9 12.76 12.37 7.05
N ASP A 10 13.92 11.75 7.25
CA ASP A 10 14.74 11.16 6.18
C ASP A 10 14.11 9.89 5.57
N CYS A 11 13.39 9.10 6.39
CA CYS A 11 12.66 7.91 5.95
C CYS A 11 11.50 8.25 4.98
N ALA A 12 10.82 9.38 5.20
CA ALA A 12 9.72 9.83 4.35
C ALA A 12 10.19 10.28 2.97
N HIS A 13 11.38 10.91 2.87
CA HIS A 13 11.97 11.31 1.59
C HIS A 13 12.50 10.13 0.77
N THR A 14 12.86 9.03 1.43
CA THR A 14 13.42 7.83 0.79
C THR A 14 12.39 6.70 0.57
N LEU A 15 11.16 6.85 1.08
CA LEU A 15 10.09 5.84 1.08
C LEU A 15 10.57 4.49 1.63
N ARG A 16 11.45 4.54 2.63
CA ARG A 16 12.06 3.38 3.29
C ARG A 16 11.99 3.58 4.79
N TRP A 17 11.69 2.49 5.49
CA TRP A 17 11.56 2.51 6.94
C TRP A 17 12.37 1.38 7.56
N THR A 18 12.93 1.64 8.74
CA THR A 18 13.58 0.60 9.54
C THR A 18 12.53 -0.37 10.11
N PRO A 19 12.92 -1.61 10.45
CA PRO A 19 12.01 -2.57 11.08
C PRO A 19 11.35 -2.00 12.35
N GLU A 20 12.10 -1.27 13.17
CA GLU A 20 11.58 -0.65 14.39
C GLU A 20 10.41 0.32 14.11
N VAL A 21 10.52 1.13 13.05
CA VAL A 21 9.44 2.04 12.66
C VAL A 21 8.21 1.27 12.16
N LEU A 22 8.42 0.21 11.38
CA LEU A 22 7.34 -0.64 10.88
C LEU A 22 6.59 -1.37 12.01
N GLU A 23 7.30 -1.76 13.06
CA GLU A 23 6.73 -2.50 14.19
C GLU A 23 5.92 -1.58 15.12
N LYS A 24 6.41 -0.36 15.39
CA LYS A 24 5.89 0.45 16.50
C LYS A 24 5.30 1.80 16.11
N LYS A 25 5.72 2.38 14.99
CA LYS A 25 5.51 3.81 14.69
C LYS A 25 4.65 4.07 13.46
N THR A 26 3.98 3.07 12.89
CA THR A 26 3.02 3.37 11.80
C THR A 26 1.85 4.19 12.36
N PRO A 27 1.19 5.04 11.54
CA PRO A 27 0.02 5.80 11.98
C PRO A 27 -1.10 4.93 12.57
N SER A 28 -1.29 3.73 12.02
CA SER A 28 -2.24 2.74 12.53
C SER A 28 -1.88 2.23 13.94
N ARG A 29 -0.60 1.88 14.19
CA ARG A 29 -0.10 1.50 15.53
C ARG A 29 -0.29 2.60 16.54
N ILE A 30 0.10 3.82 16.19
CA ILE A 30 -0.02 5.01 17.05
C ILE A 30 -1.50 5.25 17.41
N SER A 31 -2.41 4.98 16.47
CA SER A 31 -3.85 5.08 16.70
C SER A 31 -4.45 3.89 17.49
N GLY A 32 -3.64 2.91 17.89
CA GLY A 32 -4.05 1.78 18.73
C GLY A 32 -4.50 0.52 17.98
N ILE A 33 -4.14 0.36 16.70
CA ILE A 33 -4.40 -0.89 15.97
C ILE A 33 -3.28 -1.91 16.27
N SER A 34 -3.67 -3.13 16.63
CA SER A 34 -2.74 -4.22 16.99
C SER A 34 -1.89 -4.67 15.81
N GLU A 35 -0.70 -5.22 16.08
CA GLU A 35 0.26 -5.62 15.03
C GLU A 35 -0.41 -6.43 13.91
N LYS A 36 -1.06 -7.48 14.39
CA LYS A 36 -1.75 -8.48 13.62
C LYS A 36 -2.88 -7.88 12.77
N ASP A 37 -3.69 -6.98 13.34
CA ASP A 37 -4.87 -6.47 12.63
C ASP A 37 -4.45 -5.57 11.47
N GLU A 38 -3.50 -4.67 11.67
CA GLU A 38 -3.01 -3.82 10.58
C GLU A 38 -2.36 -4.64 9.46
N ARG A 39 -1.59 -5.68 9.80
CA ARG A 39 -1.00 -6.57 8.79
C ARG A 39 -2.08 -7.31 8.02
N THR A 40 -3.10 -7.80 8.72
CA THR A 40 -4.26 -8.49 8.12
C THR A 40 -5.02 -7.57 7.17
N GLU A 41 -5.38 -6.37 7.60
CA GLU A 41 -6.15 -5.42 6.79
C GLU A 41 -5.36 -4.95 5.56
N ARG A 42 -4.06 -4.64 5.73
CA ARG A 42 -3.19 -4.30 4.60
C ARG A 42 -3.06 -5.46 3.63
N PHE A 43 -2.99 -6.70 4.11
CA PHE A 43 -2.95 -7.89 3.26
C PHE A 43 -4.25 -8.07 2.46
N ILE A 44 -5.41 -7.92 3.12
CA ILE A 44 -6.73 -7.99 2.49
C ILE A 44 -6.88 -6.91 1.42
N ALA A 45 -6.46 -5.67 1.72
CA ALA A 45 -6.48 -4.57 0.75
C ALA A 45 -5.61 -4.87 -0.48
N CYS A 46 -4.40 -5.40 -0.28
CA CYS A 46 -3.55 -5.87 -1.37
C CYS A 46 -4.20 -7.00 -2.18
N ASP A 47 -4.83 -7.98 -1.53
CA ASP A 47 -5.52 -9.06 -2.25
C ASP A 47 -6.69 -8.52 -3.08
N TYR A 48 -7.47 -7.60 -2.51
CA TYR A 48 -8.54 -6.91 -3.23
C TYR A 48 -8.01 -6.18 -4.47
N ALA A 49 -6.93 -5.40 -4.33
CA ALA A 49 -6.30 -4.72 -5.46
C ALA A 49 -5.87 -5.72 -6.56
N ARG A 50 -5.24 -6.84 -6.16
CA ARG A 50 -4.81 -7.88 -7.11
C ARG A 50 -5.99 -8.50 -7.85
N ASN A 51 -7.08 -8.79 -7.15
CA ASN A 51 -8.27 -9.37 -7.76
C ASN A 51 -8.89 -8.43 -8.80
N VAL A 52 -9.01 -7.13 -8.48
CA VAL A 52 -9.48 -6.13 -9.45
C VAL A 52 -8.58 -6.11 -10.70
N ILE A 53 -7.26 -6.06 -10.53
CA ILE A 53 -6.31 -6.03 -11.65
C ILE A 53 -6.38 -7.31 -12.48
N ARG A 54 -6.46 -8.48 -11.83
CA ARG A 54 -6.61 -9.76 -12.56
C ARG A 54 -7.84 -9.74 -13.43
N THR A 55 -8.98 -9.26 -12.94
CA THR A 55 -10.22 -9.13 -13.70
C THR A 55 -10.07 -8.18 -14.89
N LEU A 56 -9.34 -7.07 -14.73
CA LEU A 56 -9.09 -6.13 -15.83
C LEU A 56 -8.18 -6.71 -16.92
N TYR A 57 -7.23 -7.56 -16.55
CA TYR A 57 -6.22 -8.15 -17.43
C TYR A 57 -6.57 -9.58 -17.90
N THR A 58 -7.76 -10.12 -17.57
CA THR A 58 -8.16 -11.48 -18.01
C THR A 58 -8.60 -11.55 -19.47
N ALA A 59 -8.59 -10.43 -20.19
CA ALA A 59 -8.99 -10.34 -21.59
C ALA A 59 -7.86 -10.73 -22.56
N GLY A 60 -7.50 -12.03 -22.58
CA GLY A 60 -7.21 -12.73 -23.84
C GLY A 60 -5.77 -12.82 -24.36
N ASP A 61 -4.73 -12.32 -23.69
CA ASP A 61 -3.35 -12.41 -24.23
C ASP A 61 -2.30 -12.78 -23.17
N LYS A 62 -1.44 -13.78 -23.47
CA LYS A 62 -0.35 -14.22 -22.58
C LYS A 62 0.66 -13.12 -22.28
N ASN A 63 0.81 -12.15 -23.19
CA ASN A 63 1.66 -10.98 -22.95
C ASN A 63 1.13 -10.09 -21.81
N GLN A 64 -0.17 -10.10 -21.55
CA GLN A 64 -0.80 -9.32 -20.48
C GLN A 64 -0.56 -9.88 -19.08
N GLU A 65 -0.16 -11.15 -18.95
CA GLU A 65 0.11 -11.77 -17.64
C GLU A 65 1.30 -11.11 -16.94
N SER A 66 2.36 -10.82 -17.70
CA SER A 66 3.55 -10.15 -17.17
C SER A 66 3.25 -8.72 -16.71
N GLU A 67 2.50 -7.95 -17.50
CA GLU A 67 2.09 -6.60 -17.13
C GLU A 67 1.07 -6.59 -15.99
N SER A 68 0.13 -7.54 -15.97
CA SER A 68 -0.78 -7.72 -14.85
C SER A 68 0.00 -7.91 -13.54
N THR A 69 1.04 -8.74 -13.55
CA THR A 69 1.89 -8.97 -12.38
C THR A 69 2.60 -7.69 -11.94
N ARG A 70 3.15 -6.92 -12.88
CA ARG A 70 3.83 -5.64 -12.60
C ARG A 70 2.88 -4.61 -12.00
N VAL A 71 1.67 -4.49 -12.55
CA VAL A 71 0.62 -3.58 -12.05
C VAL A 71 0.13 -4.01 -10.66
N GLN A 72 -0.04 -5.32 -10.44
CA GLN A 72 -0.39 -5.88 -9.13
C GLN A 72 0.65 -5.53 -8.05
N ILE A 73 1.93 -5.68 -8.35
CA ILE A 73 3.03 -5.33 -7.44
C ILE A 73 2.99 -3.82 -7.13
N LEU A 74 2.84 -2.98 -8.15
CA LEU A 74 2.83 -1.54 -7.98
C LEU A 74 1.62 -1.04 -7.17
N ALA A 75 0.43 -1.60 -7.41
CA ALA A 75 -0.76 -1.29 -6.63
C ALA A 75 -0.59 -1.69 -5.15
N CYS A 76 -0.08 -2.89 -4.89
CA CYS A 76 0.22 -3.32 -3.51
C CYS A 76 1.24 -2.40 -2.84
N TYR A 77 2.28 -1.97 -3.57
CA TYR A 77 3.25 -1.01 -3.06
C TYR A 77 2.59 0.30 -2.66
N TYR A 78 1.72 0.86 -3.49
CA TYR A 78 0.98 2.08 -3.15
C TYR A 78 0.06 1.91 -1.94
N VAL A 79 -0.61 0.76 -1.78
CA VAL A 79 -1.40 0.46 -0.56
C VAL A 79 -0.49 0.46 0.68
N GLN A 80 0.63 -0.26 0.63
CA GLN A 80 1.56 -0.31 1.76
C GLN A 80 2.11 1.06 2.10
N LEU A 81 2.48 1.83 1.07
CA LEU A 81 3.03 3.17 1.20
C LEU A 81 2.02 4.14 1.80
N PHE A 82 0.77 4.11 1.33
CA PHE A 82 -0.29 4.99 1.81
C PHE A 82 -0.48 4.86 3.33
N PHE A 83 -0.52 3.62 3.84
CA PHE A 83 -0.67 3.37 5.27
C PHE A 83 0.60 3.61 6.10
N MET A 84 1.72 4.00 5.47
CA MET A 84 2.85 4.60 6.21
C MET A 84 2.58 6.07 6.57
N PHE A 85 1.60 6.72 5.95
CA PHE A 85 1.24 8.12 6.20
C PHE A 85 -0.18 8.29 6.78
N ARG A 86 -1.06 7.29 6.61
CA ARG A 86 -2.45 7.30 7.10
C ARG A 86 -2.75 6.09 7.97
N SER A 87 -3.73 6.22 8.86
CA SER A 87 -4.19 5.13 9.71
C SER A 87 -5.38 4.39 9.09
N LEU A 88 -5.44 3.07 9.29
CA LEU A 88 -6.60 2.23 8.97
C LEU A 88 -7.85 2.61 9.78
N LYS A 89 -7.73 3.38 10.87
CA LYS A 89 -8.90 3.95 11.57
C LYS A 89 -9.55 5.09 10.79
N GLN A 90 -8.80 5.76 9.92
CA GLN A 90 -9.22 6.98 9.23
C GLN A 90 -9.70 6.70 7.81
N GLU A 91 -9.15 5.67 7.18
CA GLU A 91 -9.30 5.42 5.75
C GLU A 91 -9.78 3.99 5.51
N ASP A 92 -10.72 3.81 4.58
CA ASP A 92 -11.18 2.49 4.17
C ASP A 92 -10.12 1.80 3.28
N PRO A 93 -9.57 0.64 3.70
CA PRO A 93 -8.54 -0.06 2.95
C PRO A 93 -8.97 -0.49 1.54
N LYS A 94 -10.26 -0.77 1.33
CA LYS A 94 -10.79 -1.13 0.01
C LYS A 94 -10.80 0.06 -0.93
N VAL A 95 -11.18 1.24 -0.44
CA VAL A 95 -11.16 2.48 -1.24
C VAL A 95 -9.73 2.82 -1.64
N VAL A 96 -8.79 2.71 -0.68
CA VAL A 96 -7.35 2.90 -0.95
C VAL A 96 -6.85 1.88 -1.99
N ALA A 97 -7.26 0.61 -1.88
CA ALA A 97 -6.90 -0.43 -2.85
C ALA A 97 -7.40 -0.12 -4.27
N VAL A 98 -8.64 0.37 -4.44
CA VAL A 98 -9.16 0.81 -5.74
C VAL A 98 -8.35 1.97 -6.29
N GLY A 99 -8.07 2.99 -5.46
CA GLY A 99 -7.27 4.15 -5.86
C GLY A 99 -5.84 3.77 -6.28
N ALA A 100 -5.21 2.87 -5.51
CA ALA A 100 -3.89 2.32 -5.80
C ALA A 100 -3.88 1.53 -7.12
N THR A 101 -4.89 0.69 -7.34
CA THR A 101 -5.07 -0.05 -8.61
C THR A 101 -5.20 0.91 -9.79
N PHE A 102 -6.08 1.90 -9.69
CA PHE A 102 -6.28 2.89 -10.75
C PHE A 102 -4.98 3.64 -11.09
N LEU A 103 -4.24 4.09 -10.07
CA LEU A 103 -2.97 4.77 -10.26
C LEU A 103 -1.91 3.85 -10.89
N ALA A 104 -1.80 2.62 -10.40
CA ALA A 104 -0.84 1.64 -10.92
C ALA A 104 -1.10 1.31 -12.40
N CYS A 105 -2.36 1.13 -12.79
CA CYS A 105 -2.74 0.94 -14.19
C CYS A 105 -2.31 2.13 -15.06
N LYS A 106 -2.53 3.37 -14.58
CA LYS A 106 -2.14 4.58 -15.32
C LYS A 106 -0.63 4.71 -15.50
N VAL A 107 0.14 4.49 -14.44
CA VAL A 107 1.61 4.63 -14.45
C VAL A 107 2.25 3.59 -15.37
N ARG A 108 1.64 2.40 -15.51
CA ARG A 108 2.14 1.31 -16.36
C ARG A 108 1.58 1.33 -17.79
N ALA A 109 0.59 2.19 -18.05
CA ALA A 109 0.08 2.46 -19.40
C ALA A 109 0.82 3.62 -20.10
N ALA A 110 1.74 4.30 -19.40
CA ALA A 110 2.64 5.32 -19.93
C ALA A 110 3.95 4.70 -20.41
#